data_AF-D7CQS3-F1
#
_entry.id   AF-D7CQS3-F1
#
_cell.length_a   1.000
_cell.length_b   1.000
_cell.length_c   1.000
_cell.angle_alpha   90.00
_cell.angle_beta   90.00
_cell.angle_gamma   90.00
#
_symmetry.space_group_name_H-M   'P 1'
#
loop_
_entity.id
_entity.type
_entity.pdbx_description
1 polymer ?
#
loop_
_entity_poly.entity_id
_entity_poly.type
_entity_poly.pdbx_seq_one_letter_code
_entity_poly.pdbx_strand_id
1 'polypeptide(L)'
;MALFWALLVALLSAAYAVVNVFGAWLVSRRKPWVAGLFMAAALTLAVAAAAFVSAIPYNRPILALGLVGASLASLVNARVVIGRVVWRNHLLRALFALGLYALAELTVRYPL
;
A
#
# COMPACT_ATOMS: atom_id res chain seq x y z
N MET A 1 -9.18 18.36 13.31
CA MET A 1 -8.11 17.34 13.46
C MET A 1 -8.31 16.13 12.54
N ALA A 2 -9.55 15.71 12.29
CA ALA A 2 -9.92 14.69 11.30
C ALA A 2 -9.21 14.82 9.94
N LEU A 3 -9.26 16.03 9.35
CA LEU A 3 -8.67 16.32 8.03
C LEU A 3 -7.17 16.07 8.00
N PHE A 4 -6.45 16.45 9.06
CA PHE A 4 -5.00 16.27 9.14
C PHE A 4 -4.64 14.78 9.07
N TRP A 5 -5.34 13.94 9.84
CA TRP A 5 -5.11 12.49 9.83
C TRP A 5 -5.45 11.88 8.48
N ALA A 6 -6.56 12.31 7.85
CA ALA A 6 -6.96 11.83 6.53
C ALA A 6 -5.92 12.19 5.46
N LEU A 7 -5.42 13.43 5.47
CA LEU A 7 -4.35 13.89 4.57
C LEU A 7 -3.06 13.11 4.80
N LEU A 8 -2.68 12.87 6.05
CA LEU A 8 -1.47 12.10 6.37
C LEU A 8 -1.58 10.66 5.84
N VAL A 9 -2.71 9.99 6.09
CA VAL A 9 -2.96 8.63 5.58
C VAL A 9 -2.94 8.61 4.04
N ALA A 10 -3.55 9.62 3.40
CA ALA A 10 -3.57 9.72 1.95
C ALA A 10 -2.16 9.91 1.37
N LEU A 11 -1.35 10.81 1.95
CA LEU A 11 0.04 11.04 1.52
C LEU A 11 0.91 9.80 1.69
N LEU A 12 0.82 9.10 2.82
CA LEU A 12 1.56 7.87 3.07
C LEU A 12 1.13 6.74 2.12
N SER A 13 -0.17 6.63 1.84
CA SER A 13 -0.71 5.66 0.89
C SER A 13 -0.23 5.95 -0.54
N ALA A 14 -0.22 7.22 -0.96
CA ALA A 14 0.28 7.65 -2.26
C ALA A 14 1.79 7.42 -2.39
N ALA A 15 2.58 7.75 -1.36
CA ALA A 15 4.00 7.47 -1.33
C ALA A 15 4.26 5.95 -1.45
N TYR A 16 3.47 5.13 -0.76
CA TYR A 16 3.60 3.69 -0.86
C TYR A 16 3.16 3.14 -2.22
N ALA A 17 2.17 3.75 -2.87
CA ALA A 17 1.80 3.46 -4.26
C ALA A 17 2.98 3.70 -5.21
N VAL A 18 3.68 4.84 -5.07
CA VAL A 18 4.88 5.17 -5.87
C VAL A 18 5.97 4.11 -5.69
N VAL A 19 6.24 3.66 -4.47
CA VAL A 19 7.19 2.56 -4.20
C VAL A 19 6.80 1.28 -4.95
N ASN A 20 5.50 0.97 -5.03
CA ASN A 20 5.02 -0.19 -5.79
C ASN A 20 5.13 0.02 -7.30
N VAL A 21 4.91 1.22 -7.83
CA VAL A 21 5.18 1.55 -9.26
C VAL A 21 6.65 1.33 -9.60
N PHE A 22 7.58 1.76 -8.74
CA PHE A 22 9.00 1.46 -8.91
C PHE A 22 9.28 -0.04 -8.89
N GLY A 23 8.63 -0.79 -7.98
CA GLY A 23 8.69 -2.25 -7.96
C GLY A 23 8.23 -2.88 -9.28
N ALA A 24 7.11 -2.40 -9.85
CA ALA A 24 6.60 -2.85 -11.14
C ALA A 24 7.60 -2.57 -12.27
N TRP A 25 8.16 -1.36 -12.33
CA TRP A 25 9.13 -0.96 -13.34
C TRP A 25 10.37 -1.88 -13.33
N LEU A 26 10.94 -2.15 -12.15
CA LEU A 26 12.13 -2.98 -11.99
C LEU A 26 11.94 -4.42 -12.49
N VAL A 27 10.73 -4.98 -12.35
CA VAL A 27 10.46 -6.39 -12.66
C VAL A 27 9.74 -6.57 -14.01
N SER A 28 9.26 -5.48 -14.62
CA SER A 28 8.48 -5.47 -15.87
C SER A 28 9.11 -6.28 -17.00
N ARG A 29 10.43 -6.17 -17.20
CA ARG A 29 11.15 -6.88 -18.27
C ARG A 29 11.44 -8.36 -17.95
N ARG A 30 11.49 -8.73 -16.66
CA ARG A 30 11.89 -10.09 -16.22
C ARG A 30 10.69 -11.00 -16.00
N LYS A 31 9.66 -10.50 -15.32
CA LYS A 31 8.42 -11.23 -14.98
C LYS A 31 7.22 -10.25 -15.04
N PRO A 32 6.65 -10.02 -16.23
CA PRO A 32 5.58 -9.04 -16.43
C PRO A 32 4.36 -9.24 -15.53
N TRP A 33 4.00 -10.50 -15.24
CA TRP A 33 2.87 -10.80 -14.37
C TRP A 33 3.11 -10.35 -12.91
N VAL A 34 4.36 -10.36 -12.42
CA VAL A 34 4.71 -9.84 -11.09
C VAL A 34 4.65 -8.31 -11.09
N ALA A 35 5.03 -7.67 -12.21
CA ALA A 35 4.83 -6.22 -12.38
C ALA A 35 3.34 -5.86 -12.33
N GLY A 36 2.47 -6.69 -12.92
CA GLY A 36 1.02 -6.55 -12.82
C GLY A 36 0.53 -6.54 -11.36
N LEU A 37 1.06 -7.41 -10.50
CA LEU A 37 0.71 -7.42 -9.07
C LEU A 37 1.11 -6.11 -8.36
N PHE A 38 2.31 -5.60 -8.64
CA PHE A 38 2.76 -4.32 -8.09
C PHE A 38 1.91 -3.15 -8.59
N MET A 39 1.56 -3.13 -9.88
CA MET A 39 0.68 -2.10 -10.44
C MET A 39 -0.73 -2.15 -9.87
N ALA A 40 -1.30 -3.34 -9.69
CA ALA A 40 -2.60 -3.52 -9.05
C ALA A 40 -2.59 -2.98 -7.62
N ALA A 41 -1.57 -3.35 -6.83
CA ALA A 41 -1.41 -2.83 -5.47
C ALA A 41 -1.22 -1.30 -5.44
N ALA A 42 -0.41 -0.75 -6.34
CA ALA A 42 -0.19 0.69 -6.46
C ALA A 42 -1.50 1.44 -6.79
N LEU A 43 -2.27 0.93 -7.75
CA LEU A 43 -3.56 1.50 -8.12
C LEU A 43 -4.54 1.47 -6.94
N THR A 44 -4.65 0.34 -6.23
CA THR A 44 -5.53 0.24 -5.05
C THR A 44 -5.11 1.21 -3.95
N LEU A 45 -3.81 1.39 -3.70
CA LEU A 45 -3.29 2.36 -2.73
C LEU A 45 -3.55 3.82 -3.16
N ALA A 46 -3.45 4.13 -4.44
CA ALA A 46 -3.77 5.46 -4.98
C ALA A 46 -5.28 5.76 -4.84
N VAL A 47 -6.14 4.77 -5.13
CA VAL A 47 -7.60 4.88 -4.92
C VAL A 47 -7.90 5.04 -3.43
N ALA A 48 -7.21 4.32 -2.55
CA ALA A 48 -7.34 4.51 -1.10
C ALA A 48 -7.00 5.95 -0.69
N ALA A 49 -5.88 6.49 -1.19
CA ALA A 49 -5.48 7.87 -0.90
C ALA A 49 -6.57 8.88 -1.30
N ALA A 50 -7.12 8.75 -2.51
CA ALA A 50 -8.24 9.58 -2.96
C ALA A 50 -9.50 9.39 -2.10
N ALA A 51 -9.82 8.15 -1.72
CA ALA A 51 -10.99 7.85 -0.89
C ALA A 51 -10.90 8.47 0.52
N PHE A 52 -9.71 8.59 1.11
CA PHE A 52 -9.50 9.28 2.38
C PHE A 52 -9.71 10.80 2.25
N VAL A 53 -9.21 11.42 1.17
CA VAL A 53 -9.40 12.86 0.92
C VAL A 53 -10.87 13.20 0.67
N SER A 54 -11.57 12.35 -0.07
CA SER A 54 -12.99 12.55 -0.44
C SER A 54 -13.98 12.02 0.60
N ALA A 55 -13.52 11.59 1.78
CA ALA A 55 -14.35 11.04 2.85
C ALA A 55 -15.32 9.91 2.39
N ILE A 56 -14.89 9.08 1.43
CA ILE A 56 -15.72 8.02 0.86
C ILE A 56 -15.92 6.90 1.90
N PRO A 57 -17.17 6.48 2.20
CA PRO A 57 -17.41 5.27 2.98
C PRO A 57 -16.76 4.11 2.22
N TYR A 58 -16.01 3.23 2.90
CA TYR A 58 -15.11 2.19 2.33
C TYR A 58 -13.65 2.55 2.09
N ASN A 59 -13.18 3.76 2.43
CA ASN A 59 -11.75 4.11 2.35
C ASN A 59 -10.81 3.12 3.06
N ARG A 60 -11.20 2.60 4.23
CA ARG A 60 -10.41 1.67 5.06
C ARG A 60 -10.31 0.25 4.46
N PRO A 61 -11.40 -0.41 4.03
CA PRO A 61 -11.30 -1.65 3.28
C PRO A 61 -10.42 -1.55 2.03
N ILE A 62 -10.53 -0.46 1.27
CA ILE A 62 -9.70 -0.24 0.08
C ILE A 62 -8.22 -0.11 0.48
N LEU A 63 -7.92 0.63 1.54
CA LEU A 63 -6.57 0.72 2.10
C LEU A 63 -6.04 -0.67 2.51
N ALA A 64 -6.81 -1.45 3.25
CA ALA A 64 -6.40 -2.79 3.68
C ALA A 64 -6.03 -3.68 2.48
N LEU A 65 -6.87 -3.68 1.43
CA LEU A 65 -6.60 -4.42 0.19
C LEU A 65 -5.30 -3.97 -0.49
N GLY A 66 -5.07 -2.66 -0.58
CA GLY A 66 -3.83 -2.12 -1.14
C GLY A 66 -2.59 -2.50 -0.33
N LEU A 67 -2.67 -2.42 1.00
CA LEU A 67 -1.56 -2.76 1.91
C LEU A 67 -1.20 -4.24 1.88
N VAL A 68 -2.22 -5.11 1.92
CA VAL A 68 -2.04 -6.56 1.81
C VAL A 68 -1.50 -6.91 0.42
N GLY A 69 -2.09 -6.35 -0.64
CA GLY A 69 -1.65 -6.53 -2.02
C GLY A 69 -0.18 -6.15 -2.22
N ALA A 70 0.25 -5.00 -1.72
CA ALA A 70 1.64 -4.53 -1.80
C ALA A 70 2.61 -5.45 -1.03
N SER A 71 2.17 -6.02 0.09
CA SER A 71 2.97 -6.95 0.89
C SER A 71 3.10 -8.31 0.20
N LEU A 72 2.01 -8.83 -0.36
CA LEU A 72 1.99 -10.07 -1.12
C LEU A 72 2.78 -9.95 -2.42
N ALA A 73 2.60 -8.88 -3.19
CA ALA A 73 3.37 -8.61 -4.41
C ALA A 73 4.88 -8.60 -4.14
N SER A 74 5.30 -7.97 -3.03
CA SER A 74 6.69 -8.00 -2.59
C SER A 74 7.19 -9.38 -2.22
N LEU A 75 6.37 -10.20 -1.54
CA LEU A 75 6.74 -11.56 -1.15
C LEU A 75 6.88 -12.47 -2.38
N VAL A 76 5.93 -12.36 -3.31
CA VAL A 76 5.98 -13.05 -4.61
C VAL A 76 7.23 -12.63 -5.38
N ASN A 77 7.54 -11.34 -5.44
CA ASN A 77 8.77 -10.85 -6.08
C ASN A 77 10.04 -11.44 -5.44
N ALA A 78 10.12 -11.46 -4.11
CA ALA A 78 11.26 -12.01 -3.39
C ALA A 78 11.46 -13.51 -3.68
N ARG A 79 10.37 -14.27 -3.76
CA ARG A 79 10.42 -15.71 -4.06
C ARG A 79 10.70 -16.02 -5.52
N VAL A 80 10.03 -15.32 -6.44
CA VAL A 80 10.00 -15.68 -7.87
C VAL A 80 11.08 -14.97 -8.69
N VAL A 81 11.35 -13.69 -8.40
CA VAL A 81 12.28 -12.89 -9.21
C VAL A 81 13.68 -12.87 -8.59
N ILE A 82 13.75 -12.70 -7.26
CA ILE A 82 15.03 -12.60 -6.54
C ILE A 82 15.54 -14.00 -6.12
N GLY A 83 14.63 -14.95 -5.84
CA GLY A 83 14.98 -16.29 -5.37
C GLY A 83 15.38 -16.35 -3.89
N ARG A 84 15.25 -15.24 -3.14
CA ARG A 84 15.58 -15.18 -1.71
C ARG A 84 14.65 -14.24 -0.96
N VAL A 85 14.07 -14.75 0.12
CA VAL A 85 13.22 -13.96 1.02
C VAL A 85 14.05 -13.40 2.16
N VAL A 86 14.18 -12.08 2.22
CA VAL A 86 14.79 -11.38 3.36
C VAL A 86 13.67 -10.98 4.33
N TRP A 87 13.39 -11.85 5.31
CA TRP A 87 12.26 -11.68 6.22
C TRP A 87 12.23 -10.35 6.96
N ARG A 88 13.40 -9.78 7.30
CA ARG A 88 13.51 -8.45 7.90
C ARG A 88 12.80 -7.37 7.07
N ASN A 89 12.92 -7.41 5.75
CA ASN A 89 12.30 -6.43 4.87
C ASN A 89 10.78 -6.60 4.82
N HIS A 90 10.29 -7.86 4.86
CA HIS A 90 8.85 -8.15 4.91
C HIS A 90 8.23 -7.79 6.25
N LEU A 91 8.96 -7.99 7.35
CA LEU A 91 8.52 -7.58 8.67
C LEU A 91 8.40 -6.06 8.76
N LEU A 92 9.40 -5.30 8.29
CA LEU A 92 9.33 -3.84 8.23
C LEU A 92 8.14 -3.35 7.39
N ARG A 93 7.89 -4.00 6.25
CA ARG A 93 6.75 -3.69 5.38
C ARG A 93 5.41 -4.00 6.06
N ALA A 94 5.31 -5.12 6.78
CA ALA A 94 4.13 -5.48 7.54
C ALA A 94 3.88 -4.51 8.69
N LEU A 95 4.93 -4.10 9.41
CA LEU A 95 4.85 -3.09 10.47
C LEU A 95 4.40 -1.73 9.91
N PHE A 96 4.94 -1.31 8.77
CA PHE A 96 4.47 -0.10 8.09
C PHE A 96 3.00 -0.21 7.69
N ALA A 97 2.59 -1.33 7.11
CA ALA A 97 1.19 -1.56 6.73
C ALA A 97 0.25 -1.53 7.94
N LEU A 98 0.60 -2.23 9.02
CA LEU A 98 -0.17 -2.22 10.26
C LEU A 98 -0.22 -0.83 10.88
N GLY A 99 0.91 -0.11 10.92
CA GLY A 99 0.98 1.25 11.43
C GLY A 99 0.12 2.23 10.63
N LEU A 100 0.16 2.16 9.29
CA LEU A 100 -0.66 2.99 8.42
C LEU A 100 -2.15 2.65 8.54
N TYR A 101 -2.50 1.37 8.66
CA TYR A 101 -3.89 0.95 8.88
C TYR A 101 -4.41 1.40 10.26
N ALA A 102 -3.59 1.28 11.31
CA ALA A 102 -3.93 1.76 12.65
C ALA A 102 -4.04 3.29 12.69
N LEU A 103 -3.19 4.01 11.97
CA LEU A 103 -3.28 5.46 11.84
C LEU A 103 -4.62 5.89 11.20
N ALA A 104 -5.12 5.11 10.25
CA ALA A 104 -6.43 5.33 9.63
C ALA A 104 -7.61 5.17 10.62
N GLU A 105 -7.44 4.57 11.79
CA GLU A 105 -8.46 4.60 12.85
C GLU A 105 -8.70 6.02 13.40
N LEU A 106 -7.67 6.86 13.39
CA LEU A 106 -7.76 8.23 13.90
C LEU A 106 -8.66 9.10 13.02
N THR A 107 -8.87 8.74 11.76
CA THR A 107 -9.82 9.45 10.89
C THR A 107 -11.27 9.11 11.21
N VAL A 108 -11.54 7.95 11.83
CA VAL A 108 -12.89 7.52 12.23
C VAL A 108 -13.22 8.06 13.61
N ARG A 109 -12.27 8.03 14.54
CA ARG A 109 -12.47 8.49 15.94
C ARG A 109 -12.71 9.98 16.06
N TYR A 110 -12.18 10.76 15.12
CA TYR A 110 -12.39 12.20 15.04
C TYR A 110 -13.05 12.49 13.69
N PRO A 111 -14.40 12.40 13.58
CA PRO A 111 -15.09 12.77 12.35
C PRO A 111 -14.97 14.28 12.10
N LEU A 112 -15.08 14.67 10.82
CA LEU A 112 -15.14 16.07 10.38
C LEU A 112 -16.41 16.76 10.87
#